data_AF-A0A1Q3MQD3-F1
#
_entry.id   AF-A0A1Q3MQD3-F1
#
_cell.length_a   1.000
_cell.length_b   1.000
_cell.length_c   1.000
_cell.angle_alpha   90.00
_cell.angle_beta   90.00
_cell.angle_gamma   90.00
#
_symmetry.space_group_name_H-M   'P 1'
#
loop_
_entity.id
_entity.type
_entity.pdbx_description
1 polymer ?
#
loop_
_entity_poly.entity_id
_entity_poly.type
_entity_poly.pdbx_seq_one_letter_code
_entity_poly.pdbx_strand_id
1 'polypeptide(L)'
;MIYDESQFMKAVLTCLFLLTVQSYDLIWHPHSGQELRYDLKIKADIGGKPFEFRSEVELKVKSVSPNGDYELGTQFKNGVTSFDGQEEKVEEEAEDVQRYNRRGEPLDASEDVEDATSELLGQVSDFVPPDKPVRMYQNWTKEIPARKGLELPAASATYTLVAAAKKDGRDVLRVDYSYAQKSGSNPVRAKGTFLLATEDNSIVSVEAKVENFSAGEGAPPAKATLSMVKKKS
;
A
#
# COMPACT_ATOMS: atom_id res chain seq x y z
N MET A 1 38.37 -68.31 7.18
CA MET A 1 37.05 -67.70 6.96
C MET A 1 36.36 -67.62 8.31
N ILE A 2 36.13 -66.39 8.81
CA ILE A 2 34.96 -65.88 9.54
C ILE A 2 35.38 -64.46 9.97
N TYR A 3 34.65 -63.48 9.46
CA TYR A 3 34.78 -62.05 9.76
C TYR A 3 34.24 -61.77 11.16
N ASP A 4 34.83 -60.79 11.87
CA ASP A 4 34.05 -59.95 12.80
C ASP A 4 34.58 -58.51 12.71
N GLU A 5 33.99 -57.77 11.77
CA GLU A 5 34.03 -56.32 11.70
C GLU A 5 32.92 -55.78 12.59
N SER A 6 33.23 -55.35 13.81
CA SER A 6 32.32 -54.48 14.54
C SER A 6 33.07 -53.41 15.32
N GLN A 7 32.42 -52.25 15.44
CA GLN A 7 32.81 -51.06 16.21
C GLN A 7 33.58 -49.96 15.46
N PHE A 8 33.10 -49.56 14.27
CA PHE A 8 33.19 -48.14 13.86
C PHE A 8 31.80 -47.51 13.99
N MET A 9 31.47 -47.11 15.22
CA MET A 9 30.27 -46.36 15.56
C MET A 9 30.39 -44.95 14.97
N LYS A 10 29.86 -44.77 13.75
CA LYS A 10 29.71 -43.46 13.12
C LYS A 10 28.66 -42.65 13.91
N ALA A 11 29.12 -41.72 14.73
CA ALA A 11 28.28 -40.69 15.30
C ALA A 11 27.75 -39.80 14.16
N VAL A 12 26.50 -40.03 13.76
CA VAL A 12 25.77 -39.11 12.88
C VAL A 12 25.32 -37.93 13.75
N LEU A 13 26.12 -36.87 13.74
CA LEU A 13 25.76 -35.60 14.36
C LEU A 13 24.72 -34.92 13.45
N THR A 14 23.44 -35.17 13.71
CA THR A 14 22.34 -34.46 13.06
C THR A 14 22.32 -33.02 13.59
N CYS A 15 22.98 -32.09 12.88
CA CYS A 15 22.77 -30.66 13.08
C CYS A 15 21.33 -30.31 12.69
N LEU A 16 20.44 -30.25 13.67
CA LEU A 16 19.11 -29.70 13.51
C LEU A 16 19.25 -28.18 13.32
N PHE A 17 19.29 -27.71 12.08
CA PHE A 17 19.14 -26.29 11.78
C PHE A 17 17.72 -25.88 12.18
N LEU A 18 17.57 -25.31 13.37
CA LEU A 18 16.41 -24.50 13.72
C LEU A 18 16.44 -23.26 12.82
N LEU A 19 15.85 -23.38 11.63
CA LEU A 19 15.44 -22.23 10.84
C LEU A 19 14.44 -21.46 11.72
N THR A 20 14.90 -20.38 12.36
CA THR A 20 14.02 -19.42 12.99
C THR A 20 13.16 -18.83 11.87
N VAL A 21 11.92 -19.30 11.79
CA VAL A 21 10.98 -18.79 10.80
C VAL A 21 10.57 -17.38 11.27
N GLN A 22 11.30 -16.37 10.79
CA GLN A 22 11.08 -14.98 11.12
C GLN A 22 9.65 -14.59 10.73
N SER A 23 8.90 -14.11 11.72
CA SER A 23 7.60 -13.47 11.52
C SER A 23 7.75 -11.96 11.59
N TYR A 24 6.97 -11.26 10.77
CA TYR A 24 6.99 -9.81 10.64
C TYR A 24 5.63 -9.27 11.07
N ASP A 25 5.63 -8.37 12.05
CA ASP A 25 4.50 -7.48 12.29
C ASP A 25 4.61 -6.32 11.29
N LEU A 26 3.59 -6.13 10.47
CA LEU A 26 3.58 -5.13 9.40
C LEU A 26 2.75 -3.89 9.76
N ILE A 27 2.30 -3.79 11.01
CA ILE A 27 1.63 -2.59 11.51
C ILE A 27 2.61 -1.40 11.50
N TRP A 28 2.16 -0.23 11.03
CA TRP A 28 2.95 1.00 11.09
C TRP A 28 3.09 1.48 12.54
N HIS A 29 4.30 1.86 12.93
CA HIS A 29 4.63 2.36 14.28
C HIS A 29 5.01 3.85 14.21
N PRO A 30 4.05 4.75 13.99
CA PRO A 30 4.34 6.17 13.94
C PRO A 30 4.76 6.73 15.29
N HIS A 31 5.44 7.88 15.28
CA HIS A 31 5.64 8.70 16.47
C HIS A 31 5.09 10.11 16.26
N SER A 32 4.70 10.77 17.35
CA SER A 32 4.19 12.16 17.28
C SER A 32 5.25 13.09 16.68
N GLY A 33 4.80 14.00 15.81
CA GLY A 33 5.66 14.91 15.07
C GLY A 33 6.40 14.28 13.88
N GLN A 34 6.21 12.99 13.60
CA GLN A 34 6.78 12.36 12.40
C GLN A 34 6.21 13.02 11.14
N GLU A 35 7.09 13.42 10.23
CA GLU A 35 6.75 13.94 8.91
C GLU A 35 7.19 12.97 7.83
N LEU A 36 6.31 12.71 6.87
CA LEU A 36 6.58 11.89 5.70
C LEU A 36 6.22 12.70 4.47
N ARG A 37 7.08 12.68 3.45
CA ARG A 37 6.82 13.39 2.19
C ARG A 37 6.94 12.42 1.04
N TYR A 38 6.03 12.51 0.08
CA TYR A 38 5.98 11.62 -1.07
C TYR A 38 5.80 12.41 -2.35
N ASP A 39 6.42 11.94 -3.42
CA ASP A 39 6.04 12.35 -4.78
C ASP A 39 4.98 11.36 -5.28
N LEU A 40 3.77 11.84 -5.53
CA LEU A 40 2.65 11.09 -6.10
C LEU A 40 2.57 11.35 -7.60
N LYS A 41 2.34 10.28 -8.36
CA LYS A 41 2.16 10.31 -9.80
C LYS A 41 1.14 9.28 -10.26
N ILE A 42 0.15 9.74 -11.01
CA ILE A 42 -0.85 8.91 -11.68
C ILE A 42 -0.73 9.17 -13.18
N LYS A 43 -0.70 8.11 -13.99
CA LYS A 43 -0.74 8.21 -15.45
C LYS A 43 -1.85 7.33 -15.99
N ALA A 44 -2.57 7.80 -16.98
CA ALA A 44 -3.56 7.01 -17.71
C ALA A 44 -3.55 7.36 -19.21
N ASP A 45 -4.07 6.44 -20.02
CA ASP A 45 -4.44 6.71 -21.42
C ASP A 45 -5.97 6.68 -21.51
N ILE A 46 -6.58 7.84 -21.68
CA ILE A 46 -8.03 8.01 -21.70
C ILE A 46 -8.44 8.31 -23.14
N GLY A 47 -8.98 7.30 -23.84
CA GLY A 47 -9.45 7.46 -25.22
C GLY A 47 -8.34 7.85 -26.21
N GLY A 48 -7.11 7.38 -26.02
CA GLY A 48 -5.95 7.71 -26.85
C GLY A 48 -5.24 9.00 -26.46
N LYS A 49 -5.68 9.66 -25.39
CA LYS A 49 -5.08 10.89 -24.87
C LYS A 49 -4.32 10.63 -23.57
N PRO A 50 -3.07 11.08 -23.44
CA PRO A 50 -2.33 10.94 -22.20
C PRO A 50 -2.92 11.84 -21.11
N PHE A 51 -3.15 11.23 -19.95
CA PHE A 51 -3.48 11.90 -18.70
C PHE A 51 -2.34 11.67 -17.70
N GLU A 52 -1.95 12.72 -16.97
CA GLU A 52 -1.01 12.63 -15.86
C GLU A 52 -1.42 13.55 -14.72
N PHE A 53 -1.46 13.03 -13.50
CA PHE A 53 -1.54 13.83 -12.28
C PHE A 53 -0.23 13.68 -11.50
N ARG A 54 0.30 14.80 -11.01
CA ARG A 54 1.49 14.86 -10.14
C ARG A 54 1.18 15.73 -8.93
N SER A 55 1.62 15.33 -7.75
CA SER A 55 1.53 16.14 -6.55
C SER A 55 2.58 15.69 -5.52
N GLU A 56 2.93 16.58 -4.60
CA GLU A 56 3.65 16.21 -3.38
C GLU A 56 2.64 15.94 -2.27
N VAL A 57 2.75 14.80 -1.58
CA VAL A 57 1.91 14.47 -0.43
C VAL A 57 2.75 14.63 0.83
N GLU A 58 2.33 15.52 1.72
CA GLU A 58 2.91 15.67 3.05
C GLU A 58 1.99 15.04 4.08
N LEU A 59 2.51 14.10 4.86
CA LEU A 59 1.84 13.49 5.99
C LEU A 59 2.51 13.93 7.28
N LYS A 60 1.71 14.32 8.27
CA LYS A 60 2.19 14.71 9.60
C LYS A 60 1.42 13.98 10.69
N VAL A 61 2.14 13.16 11.45
CA VAL A 61 1.57 12.51 12.63
C VAL A 61 1.42 13.55 13.73
N LYS A 62 0.19 13.96 14.02
CA LYS A 62 -0.13 15.00 15.00
C LYS A 62 0.01 14.47 16.42
N SER A 63 -0.52 13.27 16.65
CA SER A 63 -0.47 12.60 17.95
C SER A 63 -0.52 11.08 17.78
N VAL A 64 0.01 10.37 18.79
CA VAL A 64 -0.12 8.92 18.92
C VAL A 64 -0.56 8.61 20.36
N SER A 65 -1.69 7.93 20.49
CA SER A 65 -2.29 7.54 21.76
C SER A 65 -1.59 6.30 22.34
N PRO A 66 -1.71 6.03 23.67
CA PRO A 66 -1.07 4.87 24.29
C PRO A 66 -1.52 3.51 23.74
N ASN A 67 -2.70 3.42 23.12
CA ASN A 67 -3.21 2.22 22.46
C ASN A 67 -2.72 2.05 21.00
N GLY A 68 -1.92 3.01 20.50
CA GLY A 68 -1.38 3.04 19.14
C GLY A 68 -2.26 3.74 18.11
N ASP A 69 -3.45 4.22 18.48
CA ASP A 69 -4.27 5.05 17.60
C ASP A 69 -3.56 6.38 17.34
N TYR A 70 -3.74 6.95 16.15
CA TYR A 70 -3.00 8.15 15.76
C TYR A 70 -3.88 9.13 14.97
N GLU A 71 -3.48 10.39 15.01
CA GLU A 71 -4.05 11.47 14.21
C GLU A 71 -3.07 11.88 13.13
N LEU A 72 -3.52 11.87 11.88
CA LEU A 72 -2.69 12.10 10.71
C LEU A 72 -3.23 13.31 9.93
N GLY A 73 -2.40 14.33 9.80
CA GLY A 73 -2.62 15.43 8.85
C GLY A 73 -2.08 15.04 7.48
N THR A 74 -2.87 15.26 6.43
CA THR A 74 -2.51 15.02 5.03
C THR A 74 -2.66 16.32 4.26
N GLN A 75 -1.66 16.67 3.46
CA GLN A 75 -1.72 17.83 2.58
C GLN A 75 -1.14 17.49 1.20
N PHE A 76 -1.89 17.83 0.16
CA PHE A 76 -1.42 17.77 -1.23
C PHE A 76 -0.87 19.14 -1.63
N LYS A 77 0.35 19.16 -2.17
CA LYS A 77 1.05 20.36 -2.59
C LYS A 77 1.47 20.27 -4.04
N ASN A 78 1.62 21.44 -4.68
CA ASN A 78 2.13 21.57 -6.04
C ASN A 78 1.43 20.63 -7.04
N GLY A 79 0.12 20.43 -6.87
CA GLY A 79 -0.67 19.55 -7.73
C GLY A 79 -0.72 20.07 -9.16
N VAL A 80 -0.45 19.19 -10.13
CA VAL A 80 -0.55 19.50 -11.57
C VAL A 80 -1.25 18.34 -12.26
N THR A 81 -2.33 18.66 -12.96
CA THR A 81 -3.01 17.77 -13.89
C THR A 81 -2.58 18.12 -15.31
N SER A 82 -2.21 17.12 -16.10
CA SER A 82 -1.94 17.24 -17.52
C SER A 82 -2.88 16.35 -18.31
N PHE A 83 -3.59 16.93 -19.26
CA PHE A 83 -4.45 16.20 -20.19
C PHE A 83 -4.20 16.69 -21.61
N ASP A 84 -3.83 15.78 -22.51
CA ASP A 84 -3.56 16.11 -23.92
C ASP A 84 -2.50 17.23 -24.07
N GLY A 85 -1.52 17.25 -23.17
CA GLY A 85 -0.43 18.25 -23.14
C GLY A 85 -0.82 19.61 -22.55
N GLN A 86 -2.07 19.83 -22.18
CA GLN A 86 -2.49 21.01 -21.41
C GLN A 86 -2.27 20.74 -19.92
N GLU A 87 -1.57 21.65 -19.24
CA GLU A 87 -1.34 21.56 -17.79
C GLU A 87 -2.25 22.54 -17.05
N GLU A 88 -2.86 22.07 -15.98
CA GLU A 88 -3.66 22.85 -15.03
C GLU A 88 -3.10 22.62 -13.63
N LYS A 89 -2.95 23.70 -12.87
CA LYS A 89 -2.59 23.59 -11.45
C LYS A 89 -3.82 23.22 -10.65
N VAL A 90 -3.68 22.23 -9.79
CA VAL A 90 -4.69 21.89 -8.79
C VAL A 90 -4.51 22.83 -7.60
N GLU A 91 -5.62 23.39 -7.12
CA GLU A 91 -5.62 24.25 -5.94
C GLU A 91 -5.12 23.45 -4.72
N GLU A 92 -4.26 24.08 -3.91
CA GLU A 92 -3.81 23.46 -2.67
C GLU A 92 -4.91 23.59 -1.63
N GLU A 93 -5.36 22.45 -1.11
CA GLU A 93 -6.35 22.41 -0.05
C GLU A 93 -5.69 22.59 1.33
N ALA A 94 -6.53 22.94 2.31
CA ALA A 94 -6.12 22.90 3.70
C ALA A 94 -5.70 21.47 4.09
N GLU A 95 -4.88 21.37 5.14
CA GLU A 95 -4.53 20.07 5.69
C GLU A 95 -5.79 19.35 6.19
N ASP A 96 -6.02 18.15 5.67
CA ASP A 96 -7.07 17.25 6.15
C ASP A 96 -6.54 16.42 7.32
N VAL A 97 -7.27 16.38 8.43
CA VAL A 97 -6.84 15.72 9.66
C VAL A 97 -7.83 14.62 10.01
N GLN A 98 -7.36 13.38 10.01
CA GLN A 98 -8.18 12.22 10.28
C GLN A 98 -7.57 11.35 11.39
N ARG A 99 -8.44 10.69 12.17
CA ARG A 99 -8.01 9.73 13.20
C ARG A 99 -8.09 8.31 12.68
N TYR A 100 -7.08 7.54 13.02
CA TYR A 100 -6.94 6.14 12.64
C TYR A 100 -6.69 5.28 13.86
N ASN A 101 -7.18 4.05 13.81
CA ASN A 101 -6.78 3.05 14.77
C ASN A 101 -5.32 2.61 14.53
N ARG A 102 -4.73 1.88 15.47
CA ARG A 102 -3.35 1.37 15.32
C ARG A 102 -3.07 0.56 14.05
N ARG A 103 -4.09 0.11 13.31
CA ARG A 103 -3.96 -0.68 12.07
C ARG A 103 -4.15 0.15 10.81
N GLY A 104 -4.36 1.46 10.96
CA GLY A 104 -4.61 2.38 9.85
C GLY A 104 -6.04 2.35 9.32
N GLU A 105 -7.01 1.85 10.09
CA GLU A 105 -8.42 1.97 9.73
C GLU A 105 -8.97 3.29 10.29
N PRO A 106 -9.71 4.08 9.49
CA PRO A 106 -10.25 5.36 9.94
C PRO A 106 -11.25 5.14 11.08
N LEU A 107 -11.09 5.92 12.14
CA LEU A 107 -12.02 5.97 13.28
C LEU A 107 -13.12 7.00 13.06
N ASP A 108 -12.80 8.06 12.32
CA ASP A 108 -13.76 9.05 11.89
C ASP A 108 -14.26 8.60 10.51
N ALA A 109 -15.53 8.19 10.42
CA ALA A 109 -16.15 7.94 9.13
C ALA A 109 -16.34 9.29 8.46
N SER A 110 -15.43 9.65 7.54
CA SER A 110 -15.68 10.77 6.64
C SER A 110 -16.93 10.42 5.80
N GLU A 111 -18.04 11.08 6.11
CA GLU A 111 -19.24 11.13 5.26
C GLU A 111 -19.03 12.09 4.06
N ASP A 112 -17.88 12.79 4.04
CA ASP A 112 -17.54 13.89 3.13
C ASP A 112 -16.67 13.45 1.94
N VAL A 113 -16.42 12.14 1.75
CA VAL A 113 -15.80 11.69 0.50
C VAL A 113 -16.83 11.83 -0.62
N GLU A 114 -16.75 12.93 -1.37
CA GLU A 114 -17.69 13.26 -2.45
C GLU A 114 -17.30 12.64 -3.80
N ASP A 115 -16.05 12.17 -3.96
CA ASP A 115 -15.51 11.68 -5.23
C ASP A 115 -15.16 10.18 -5.20
N ALA A 116 -15.82 9.42 -6.06
CA ALA A 116 -15.61 7.99 -6.24
C ALA A 116 -14.20 7.65 -6.77
N THR A 117 -13.59 8.56 -7.54
CA THR A 117 -12.24 8.35 -8.09
C THR A 117 -11.19 8.40 -6.99
N SER A 118 -11.29 9.37 -6.10
CA SER A 118 -10.41 9.56 -4.95
C SER A 118 -10.54 8.39 -3.96
N GLU A 119 -11.76 7.96 -3.62
CA GLU A 119 -11.99 6.77 -2.79
C GLU A 119 -11.41 5.50 -3.44
N LEU A 120 -11.60 5.31 -4.76
CA LEU A 120 -11.04 4.17 -5.48
C LEU A 120 -9.50 4.19 -5.44
N LEU A 121 -8.89 5.35 -5.67
CA LEU A 121 -7.43 5.49 -5.62
C LEU A 121 -6.91 5.17 -4.23
N GLY A 122 -7.55 5.69 -3.16
CA GLY A 122 -7.26 5.31 -1.78
C GLY A 122 -7.33 3.80 -1.56
N GLN A 123 -8.43 3.16 -1.95
CA GLN A 123 -8.58 1.70 -1.84
C GLN A 123 -7.50 0.90 -2.60
N VAL A 124 -6.97 1.44 -3.69
CA VAL A 124 -5.88 0.83 -4.46
C VAL A 124 -4.51 1.10 -3.83
N SER A 125 -4.28 2.28 -3.26
CA SER A 125 -2.97 2.70 -2.71
C SER A 125 -2.80 2.45 -1.22
N ASP A 126 -3.86 2.11 -0.49
CA ASP A 126 -3.80 1.90 0.94
C ASP A 126 -3.27 0.51 1.29
N PHE A 127 -2.30 0.49 2.20
CA PHE A 127 -1.76 -0.73 2.74
C PHE A 127 -2.55 -1.15 3.98
N VAL A 128 -3.17 -2.33 3.93
CA VAL A 128 -3.86 -2.90 5.09
C VAL A 128 -3.01 -4.03 5.68
N PRO A 129 -2.44 -3.86 6.89
CA PRO A 129 -1.62 -4.90 7.50
C PRO A 129 -2.46 -6.16 7.81
N PRO A 130 -1.83 -7.32 8.04
CA PRO A 130 -2.51 -8.51 8.53
C PRO A 130 -2.88 -8.37 10.02
N ASP A 131 -3.82 -9.17 10.54
CA ASP A 131 -4.20 -9.13 11.96
C ASP A 131 -3.17 -9.76 12.90
N LYS A 132 -2.28 -10.57 12.33
CA LYS A 132 -1.24 -11.33 13.03
C LYS A 132 0.07 -11.21 12.26
N PRO A 133 1.22 -11.35 12.94
CA PRO A 133 2.50 -11.41 12.26
C PRO A 133 2.51 -12.46 11.16
N VAL A 134 3.06 -12.10 10.00
CA VAL A 134 3.13 -12.97 8.82
C VAL A 134 4.55 -13.39 8.52
N ARG A 135 4.70 -14.51 7.83
CA ARG A 135 5.99 -15.03 7.36
C ARG A 135 6.18 -14.69 5.89
N MET A 136 7.42 -14.83 5.42
CA MET A 136 7.72 -14.76 3.99
C MET A 136 6.82 -15.71 3.19
N TYR A 137 6.34 -15.23 2.04
CA TYR A 137 5.41 -15.86 1.11
C TYR A 137 4.01 -16.17 1.68
N GLN A 138 3.70 -15.68 2.87
CA GLN A 138 2.35 -15.77 3.42
C GLN A 138 1.45 -14.69 2.83
N ASN A 139 0.20 -15.08 2.60
CA ASN A 139 -0.83 -14.20 2.05
C ASN A 139 -1.85 -13.82 3.12
N TRP A 140 -2.45 -12.64 2.96
CA TRP A 140 -3.67 -12.24 3.66
C TRP A 140 -4.57 -11.44 2.72
N THR A 141 -5.86 -11.41 3.03
CA THR A 141 -6.87 -10.73 2.22
C THR A 141 -7.66 -9.78 3.10
N LYS A 142 -7.84 -8.53 2.62
CA LYS A 142 -8.79 -7.58 3.18
C LYS A 142 -10.02 -7.52 2.28
N GLU A 143 -11.17 -7.69 2.89
CA GLU A 143 -12.45 -7.44 2.26
C GLU A 143 -12.83 -5.96 2.44
N ILE A 144 -13.25 -5.34 1.33
CA ILE A 144 -13.63 -3.93 1.28
C ILE A 144 -15.14 -3.87 0.99
N PRO A 145 -15.95 -3.32 1.92
CA PRO A 145 -17.38 -3.22 1.73
C PRO A 145 -17.71 -2.25 0.58
N ALA A 146 -18.86 -2.44 -0.05
CA ALA A 146 -19.35 -1.51 -1.06
C ALA A 146 -19.62 -0.12 -0.46
N ARG A 147 -19.29 0.95 -1.19
CA ARG A 147 -19.66 2.33 -0.85
C ARG A 147 -20.81 2.76 -1.75
N LYS A 148 -22.04 2.47 -1.30
CA LYS A 148 -23.24 2.73 -2.10
C LYS A 148 -23.42 4.21 -2.47
N GLY A 149 -23.02 5.13 -1.60
CA GLY A 149 -23.10 6.57 -1.87
C GLY A 149 -22.20 7.06 -3.00
N LEU A 150 -21.13 6.30 -3.31
CA LEU A 150 -20.17 6.60 -4.39
C LEU A 150 -20.28 5.61 -5.54
N GLU A 151 -21.32 4.77 -5.55
CA GLU A 151 -21.50 3.68 -6.52
C GLU A 151 -20.30 2.73 -6.65
N LEU A 152 -19.43 2.66 -5.63
CA LEU A 152 -18.29 1.75 -5.65
C LEU A 152 -18.71 0.36 -5.15
N PRO A 153 -18.55 -0.69 -5.96
CA PRO A 153 -18.88 -2.06 -5.58
C PRO A 153 -17.92 -2.56 -4.48
N ALA A 154 -18.34 -3.61 -3.78
CA ALA A 154 -17.44 -4.29 -2.85
C ALA A 154 -16.20 -4.81 -3.59
N ALA A 155 -15.06 -4.84 -2.90
CA ALA A 155 -13.79 -5.25 -3.45
C ALA A 155 -13.03 -6.15 -2.48
N SER A 156 -11.91 -6.71 -2.95
CA SER A 156 -10.96 -7.43 -2.12
C SER A 156 -9.54 -7.06 -2.51
N ALA A 157 -8.66 -6.90 -1.53
CA ALA A 157 -7.22 -6.76 -1.72
C ALA A 157 -6.50 -7.97 -1.11
N THR A 158 -5.72 -8.69 -1.89
CA THR A 158 -4.88 -9.81 -1.43
C THR A 158 -3.42 -9.42 -1.50
N TYR A 159 -2.72 -9.59 -0.39
CA TYR A 159 -1.33 -9.20 -0.19
C TYR A 159 -0.46 -10.43 0.07
N THR A 160 0.82 -10.37 -0.31
CA THR A 160 1.84 -11.39 -0.12
C THR A 160 3.13 -10.74 0.36
N LEU A 161 3.67 -11.14 1.51
CA LEU A 161 5.01 -10.72 1.93
C LEU A 161 6.05 -11.48 1.10
N VAL A 162 6.86 -10.81 0.27
CA VAL A 162 7.71 -11.49 -0.72
C VAL A 162 9.18 -11.58 -0.32
N ALA A 163 9.80 -10.44 0.01
CA ALA A 163 11.24 -10.39 0.31
C ALA A 163 11.58 -9.27 1.31
N ALA A 164 12.65 -9.46 2.07
CA ALA A 164 13.44 -8.34 2.56
C ALA A 164 14.38 -7.89 1.42
N ALA A 165 14.45 -6.59 1.16
CA ALA A 165 15.24 -6.00 0.08
C ALA A 165 15.96 -4.75 0.59
N LYS A 166 16.85 -4.19 -0.24
CA LYS A 166 17.40 -2.85 -0.04
C LYS A 166 16.87 -1.90 -1.11
N LYS A 167 16.43 -0.72 -0.72
CA LYS A 167 16.11 0.40 -1.62
C LYS A 167 16.80 1.65 -1.11
N ASP A 168 17.60 2.28 -1.97
CA ASP A 168 18.36 3.49 -1.62
C ASP A 168 19.23 3.34 -0.36
N GLY A 169 19.75 2.14 -0.11
CA GLY A 169 20.56 1.83 1.08
C GLY A 169 19.76 1.53 2.36
N ARG A 170 18.43 1.64 2.34
CA ARG A 170 17.53 1.29 3.45
C ARG A 170 17.02 -0.15 3.30
N ASP A 171 16.96 -0.87 4.41
CA ASP A 171 16.30 -2.17 4.50
C ASP A 171 14.78 -1.99 4.41
N VAL A 172 14.15 -2.74 3.51
CA VAL A 172 12.71 -2.67 3.25
C VAL A 172 12.09 -4.06 3.14
N LEU A 173 10.82 -4.16 3.48
CA LEU A 173 9.99 -5.33 3.21
C LEU A 173 9.18 -5.07 1.94
N ARG A 174 9.19 -6.04 1.02
CA ARG A 174 8.37 -6.03 -0.19
C ARG A 174 7.08 -6.78 0.06
N VAL A 175 5.95 -6.12 -0.17
CA VAL A 175 4.62 -6.74 -0.20
C VAL A 175 4.02 -6.56 -1.58
N ASP A 176 3.76 -7.66 -2.28
CA ASP A 176 3.01 -7.63 -3.54
C ASP A 176 1.52 -7.76 -3.24
N TYR A 177 0.67 -7.12 -4.05
CA TYR A 177 -0.78 -7.19 -3.85
C TYR A 177 -1.56 -7.21 -5.17
N SER A 178 -2.79 -7.69 -5.07
CA SER A 178 -3.81 -7.53 -6.10
C SER A 178 -5.10 -7.02 -5.49
N TYR A 179 -5.75 -6.08 -6.19
CA TYR A 179 -7.06 -5.53 -5.86
C TYR A 179 -8.06 -5.93 -6.94
N ALA A 180 -9.30 -6.23 -6.56
CA ALA A 180 -10.36 -6.50 -7.50
C ALA A 180 -11.74 -6.11 -6.93
N GLN A 181 -12.49 -5.33 -7.70
CA GLN A 181 -13.93 -5.15 -7.49
C GLN A 181 -14.68 -6.45 -7.81
N LYS A 182 -15.71 -6.75 -7.02
CA LYS A 182 -16.46 -8.02 -7.07
C LYS A 182 -17.62 -8.02 -8.06
N SER A 183 -18.04 -6.84 -8.52
CA SER A 183 -19.18 -6.66 -9.42
C SER A 183 -18.99 -5.43 -10.30
N GLY A 184 -19.90 -5.23 -11.26
CA GLY A 184 -19.86 -4.14 -12.23
C GLY A 184 -19.63 -4.65 -13.65
N SER A 185 -19.96 -3.83 -14.65
CA SER A 185 -19.74 -4.15 -16.07
C SER A 185 -18.24 -4.13 -16.43
N ASN A 186 -17.49 -3.22 -15.82
CA ASN A 186 -16.04 -3.08 -15.98
C ASN A 186 -15.36 -3.00 -14.60
N PRO A 187 -15.29 -4.11 -13.84
CA PRO A 187 -14.73 -4.08 -12.50
C PRO A 187 -13.27 -3.65 -12.53
N VAL A 188 -12.91 -2.71 -11.64
CA VAL A 188 -11.53 -2.26 -11.48
C VAL A 188 -10.68 -3.39 -10.91
N ARG A 189 -9.49 -3.56 -11.48
CA ARG A 189 -8.47 -4.48 -10.98
C ARG A 189 -7.15 -3.75 -10.84
N ALA A 190 -6.37 -4.06 -9.83
CA ALA A 190 -5.00 -3.57 -9.75
C ALA A 190 -4.04 -4.66 -9.34
N LYS A 191 -2.78 -4.51 -9.73
CA LYS A 191 -1.65 -5.26 -9.21
C LYS A 191 -0.54 -4.29 -8.87
N GLY A 192 0.07 -4.46 -7.70
CA GLY A 192 1.11 -3.54 -7.29
C GLY A 192 2.05 -4.12 -6.24
N THR A 193 2.93 -3.24 -5.78
CA THR A 193 3.95 -3.54 -4.78
C THR A 193 4.07 -2.39 -3.80
N PHE A 194 4.03 -2.71 -2.52
CA PHE A 194 4.46 -1.84 -1.42
C PHE A 194 5.89 -2.18 -1.03
N LEU A 195 6.66 -1.15 -0.73
CA LEU A 195 7.93 -1.26 -0.01
C LEU A 195 7.77 -0.57 1.34
N LEU A 196 7.98 -1.29 2.43
CA LEU A 196 7.84 -0.81 3.80
C LEU A 196 9.22 -0.70 4.45
N ALA A 197 9.51 0.38 5.17
CA ALA A 197 10.74 0.49 5.94
C ALA A 197 10.75 -0.52 7.08
N THR A 198 11.86 -1.23 7.31
CA THR A 198 11.93 -2.22 8.41
C THR A 198 11.99 -1.59 9.81
N GLU A 199 12.26 -0.29 9.90
CA GLU A 199 12.40 0.44 11.17
C GLU A 199 11.05 0.68 11.85
N ASP A 200 10.07 1.18 11.09
CA ASP A 200 8.75 1.57 11.60
C ASP A 200 7.58 1.03 10.78
N ASN A 201 7.84 0.30 9.69
CA ASN A 201 6.86 -0.13 8.68
C ASN A 201 6.20 1.01 7.90
N SER A 202 6.75 2.23 7.91
CA SER A 202 6.27 3.30 7.03
C SER A 202 6.43 2.92 5.56
N ILE A 203 5.48 3.35 4.72
CA ILE A 203 5.56 3.14 3.27
C ILE A 203 6.74 3.95 2.73
N VAL A 204 7.67 3.27 2.05
CA VAL A 204 8.76 3.87 1.27
C VAL A 204 8.31 4.11 -0.17
N SER A 205 7.52 3.20 -0.73
CA SER A 205 6.85 3.44 -2.00
C SER A 205 5.70 2.48 -2.23
N VAL A 206 4.75 2.92 -3.05
CA VAL A 206 3.76 2.05 -3.71
C VAL A 206 3.84 2.25 -5.22
N GLU A 207 3.75 1.16 -5.97
CA GLU A 207 3.57 1.17 -7.41
C GLU A 207 2.44 0.22 -7.77
N ALA A 208 1.50 0.67 -8.60
CA ALA A 208 0.36 -0.13 -9.01
C ALA A 208 0.03 0.07 -10.49
N LYS A 209 -0.39 -1.01 -11.15
CA LYS A 209 -1.04 -0.99 -12.46
C LYS A 209 -2.52 -1.24 -12.25
N VAL A 210 -3.35 -0.34 -12.76
CA VAL A 210 -4.81 -0.37 -12.60
C VAL A 210 -5.45 -0.59 -13.97
N GLU A 211 -6.39 -1.52 -14.04
CA GLU A 211 -7.21 -1.83 -15.20
C GLU A 211 -8.64 -1.33 -14.96
N ASN A 212 -9.28 -0.87 -16.03
CA ASN A 212 -10.62 -0.28 -16.00
C ASN A 212 -10.74 0.95 -15.09
N PHE A 213 -9.66 1.71 -14.94
CA PHE A 213 -9.69 2.99 -14.23
C PHE A 213 -10.61 3.97 -14.96
N SER A 214 -11.52 4.62 -14.23
CA SER A 214 -12.34 5.72 -14.75
C SER A 214 -11.83 7.02 -14.15
N ALA A 215 -11.61 8.03 -15.00
CA ALA A 215 -11.16 9.36 -14.59
C ALA A 215 -12.34 10.32 -14.30
N GLY A 216 -13.54 9.77 -14.10
CA GLY A 216 -14.77 10.53 -13.87
C GLY A 216 -15.91 10.14 -14.80
N GLU A 217 -17.06 10.77 -14.57
CA GLU A 217 -18.29 10.48 -15.31
C GLU A 217 -18.11 10.67 -16.83
N GLY A 218 -18.56 9.70 -17.61
CA GLY A 218 -18.49 9.74 -19.07
C GLY A 218 -17.11 9.41 -19.68
N ALA A 219 -16.04 9.32 -18.88
CA ALA A 219 -14.73 8.91 -19.37
C ALA A 219 -14.70 7.40 -19.69
N PRO A 220 -14.13 6.97 -20.84
CA PRO A 220 -13.97 5.56 -21.13
C PRO A 220 -13.00 4.90 -20.12
N PRO A 221 -13.19 3.61 -19.77
CA PRO A 221 -12.26 2.90 -18.92
C PRO A 221 -10.84 2.89 -19.53
N ALA A 222 -9.86 3.13 -18.68
CA ALA A 222 -8.45 3.28 -19.05
C ALA A 222 -7.57 2.29 -18.28
N LYS A 223 -6.36 2.07 -18.81
CA LYS A 223 -5.26 1.54 -18.01
C LYS A 223 -4.56 2.71 -17.33
N ALA A 224 -4.27 2.56 -16.05
CA ALA A 224 -3.53 3.56 -15.29
C ALA A 224 -2.33 2.95 -14.56
N THR A 225 -1.37 3.80 -14.23
CA THR A 225 -0.29 3.48 -13.29
C THR A 225 -0.29 4.49 -12.17
N LEU A 226 -0.23 4.03 -10.93
CA LEU A 226 -0.03 4.83 -9.75
C LEU A 226 1.38 4.59 -9.22
N SER A 227 2.07 5.64 -8.83
CA SER A 227 3.35 5.59 -8.13
C SER A 227 3.36 6.65 -7.03
N MET A 228 3.74 6.25 -5.84
CA MET A 228 4.01 7.16 -4.74
C MET A 228 5.34 6.76 -4.12
N VAL A 229 6.28 7.70 -4.02
CA VAL A 229 7.65 7.40 -3.56
C VAL A 229 8.05 8.40 -2.48
N LYS A 230 8.50 7.88 -1.33
CA LYS A 230 8.97 8.70 -0.21
C LYS A 230 10.18 9.51 -0.64
N LYS A 231 10.12 10.83 -0.44
CA LYS A 231 11.23 11.74 -0.69
C LYS A 231 12.36 11.44 0.30
N LYS A 232 13.60 11.62 -0.15
CA LYS A 232 14.75 11.58 0.74
C LYS A 232 14.69 12.84 1.62
N SER A 233 14.66 12.63 2.94
CA SER A 233 14.83 13.67 3.95
C SER A 233 16.22 14.28 3.90
#